data_AF-A0A9E4V085-F1
#
_entry.id   AF-A0A9E4V085-F1
#
_cell.length_a   1.000
_cell.length_b   1.000
_cell.length_c   1.000
_cell.angle_alpha   90.00
_cell.angle_beta   90.00
_cell.angle_gamma   90.00
#
_symmetry.space_group_name_H-M   'P 1'
#
loop_
_entity.id
_entity.type
_entity.pdbx_description
1 polymer ?
#
loop_
_entity_poly.entity_id
_entity_poly.type
_entity_poly.pdbx_seq_one_letter_code
_entity_poly.pdbx_strand_id
1 'polypeptide(L)' 'EDFLRINVEEAEARSKADMEKDIDFFVDDPHEVSSHIEKYFWAPTSVKLDDQGRLYVTESNRHRLQIYKRA' A
#
# COMPACT_ATOMS: atom_id res chain seq x y z
N GLU A 1 1.24 10.94 15.72
CA GLU A 1 0.25 10.16 16.50
C GLU A 1 -0.98 10.95 16.92
N ASP A 2 -0.91 12.28 17.03
CA ASP A 2 -2.08 13.09 17.45
C ASP A 2 -3.28 13.12 16.50
N PHE A 3 -3.08 12.86 15.20
CA PHE A 3 -4.16 12.96 14.20
C PHE A 3 -5.32 11.99 14.48
N LEU A 4 -5.03 10.69 14.63
CA LEU A 4 -6.06 9.68 14.88
C LEU A 4 -6.64 9.77 16.30
N ARG A 5 -5.89 10.34 17.25
CA ARG A 5 -6.39 10.60 18.61
C ARG A 5 -7.47 11.68 18.63
N ILE A 6 -7.38 12.67 17.75
CA ILE A 6 -8.36 13.75 17.62
C ILE A 6 -9.49 13.34 16.66
N ASN A 7 -9.17 12.66 15.56
CA ASN A 7 -10.14 12.16 14.59
C ASN A 7 -10.63 10.74 14.95
N VAL A 8 -11.44 10.66 16.00
CA VAL A 8 -11.88 9.39 16.61
C VAL A 8 -12.66 8.52 15.62
N GLU A 9 -13.52 9.11 14.79
CA GLU A 9 -14.32 8.37 13.80
C GLU A 9 -13.45 7.67 12.75
N GLU A 10 -12.44 8.37 12.22
CA GLU A 10 -11.50 7.78 11.27
C GLU A 10 -10.64 6.70 11.92
N ALA A 11 -10.20 6.91 13.16
CA ALA A 11 -9.43 5.92 13.91
C ALA A 11 -10.23 4.63 14.13
N GLU A 12 -11.50 4.75 14.53
CA GLU A 12 -12.40 3.60 14.68
C GLU A 12 -12.64 2.88 13.35
N ALA A 13 -12.89 3.63 12.27
CA ALA A 13 -13.10 3.05 10.95
C ALA A 13 -11.85 2.27 10.48
N ARG A 14 -10.66 2.85 10.64
CA ARG A 14 -9.39 2.20 10.31
C ARG A 14 -9.13 0.96 11.17
N SER A 15 -9.46 1.01 12.47
CA SER A 15 -9.28 -0.15 13.36
C SER A 15 -10.20 -1.32 13.02
N LYS A 16 -11.36 -1.06 12.45
CA LYS A 16 -12.34 -2.10 12.05
C LYS A 16 -12.13 -2.57 10.60
N ALA A 17 -11.28 -1.89 9.83
CA ALA A 17 -11.04 -2.22 8.43
C ALA A 17 -10.21 -3.50 8.29
N ASP A 18 -10.73 -4.44 7.50
CA ASP A 18 -9.98 -5.61 7.07
C ASP A 18 -9.34 -5.36 5.70
N MET A 19 -8.01 -5.28 5.69
CA MET A 19 -7.20 -5.01 4.50
C MET A 19 -6.68 -6.31 3.84
N GLU A 20 -6.97 -7.48 4.41
CA GLU A 20 -6.46 -8.80 3.99
C GLU A 20 -7.60 -9.77 3.68
N LYS A 21 -8.68 -9.26 3.08
CA LYS A 21 -9.81 -10.11 2.70
C LYS A 21 -9.37 -11.17 1.70
N ASP A 22 -9.95 -12.35 1.85
CA ASP A 22 -9.90 -13.37 0.83
C ASP A 22 -10.83 -12.96 -0.32
N ILE A 23 -10.24 -12.73 -1.50
CA ILE A 23 -10.95 -12.24 -2.69
C ILE A 23 -10.91 -13.34 -3.74
N ASP A 24 -12.08 -13.70 -4.26
CA ASP A 24 -12.18 -14.58 -5.42
C ASP A 24 -11.94 -13.75 -6.69
N PHE A 25 -10.84 -14.03 -7.38
CA PHE A 25 -10.43 -13.29 -8.57
C PHE A 25 -11.03 -13.92 -9.83
N PHE A 26 -11.55 -13.09 -10.74
CA PHE A 26 -12.08 -13.57 -12.02
C PHE A 26 -11.00 -14.21 -12.89
N VAL A 27 -9.76 -13.71 -12.78
CA VAL A 27 -8.57 -14.21 -13.45
C VAL A 27 -7.45 -14.30 -12.42
N ASP A 28 -6.83 -15.46 -12.30
CA ASP A 28 -5.67 -15.67 -11.43
C ASP A 28 -4.40 -15.17 -12.11
N ASP A 29 -4.21 -13.85 -12.11
CA ASP A 29 -2.98 -13.23 -12.61
C ASP A 29 -2.45 -12.14 -11.65
N PRO A 30 -1.12 -11.89 -11.64
CA PRO A 30 -0.52 -10.94 -10.69
C PRO A 30 -1.03 -9.51 -10.83
N HIS A 31 -1.46 -9.08 -12.02
CA HIS A 31 -2.02 -7.76 -12.24
C HIS A 31 -3.41 -7.65 -11.60
N GLU A 32 -4.28 -8.65 -11.76
CA GLU A 32 -5.61 -8.69 -11.14
C GLU A 32 -5.53 -8.73 -9.61
N VAL A 33 -4.63 -9.55 -9.05
CA VAL A 33 -4.41 -9.60 -7.60
C VAL A 33 -3.91 -8.25 -7.08
N SER A 34 -2.96 -7.63 -7.78
CA SER A 34 -2.35 -6.36 -7.34
C SER A 34 -3.24 -5.14 -7.53
N SER A 35 -4.22 -5.18 -8.44
CA SER A 35 -5.21 -4.10 -8.60
C SER A 35 -6.16 -4.03 -7.40
N HIS A 36 -6.47 -5.18 -6.78
CA HIS A 36 -7.38 -5.27 -5.64
C HIS A 36 -6.70 -5.16 -4.27
N ILE A 37 -5.48 -5.69 -4.11
CA ILE A 37 -4.77 -5.69 -2.81
C ILE A 37 -3.81 -4.51 -2.71
N GLU A 38 -4.11 -3.59 -1.79
CA GLU A 38 -3.35 -2.34 -1.59
C GLU A 38 -1.86 -2.58 -1.26
N LYS A 39 -1.52 -3.66 -0.53
CA LYS A 39 -0.13 -3.94 -0.14
C LYS A 39 0.78 -4.30 -1.31
N TYR A 40 0.23 -4.72 -2.45
CA TYR A 40 1.01 -5.08 -3.63
C TYR A 40 1.22 -3.89 -4.56
N PHE A 41 2.21 -4.02 -5.44
CA PHE A 41 2.53 -2.99 -6.42
C PHE A 41 1.59 -3.07 -7.61
N TRP A 42 0.98 -1.94 -7.98
CA TRP A 42 0.17 -1.84 -9.18
C TRP A 42 0.74 -0.80 -10.15
N ALA A 43 1.37 -1.31 -11.22
CA ALA A 43 2.17 -0.54 -12.18
C ALA A 43 3.31 0.29 -11.52
N PRO A 44 4.31 -0.38 -10.91
CA PRO A 44 5.51 0.31 -10.44
C PRO A 44 6.29 0.88 -11.64
N THR A 45 6.70 2.14 -11.55
CA THR A 45 7.33 2.89 -12.65
C THR A 45 8.79 3.22 -12.39
N SER A 46 9.21 3.31 -11.13
CA SER A 46 10.60 3.59 -10.77
C SER A 46 10.96 2.98 -9.43
N VAL A 47 12.23 2.59 -9.30
CA VAL A 47 12.85 2.10 -8.07
C VAL A 47 14.16 2.84 -7.85
N LYS A 48 14.35 3.43 -6.67
CA LYS A 48 15.57 4.17 -6.31
C LYS A 48 16.02 3.80 -4.90
N LEU A 49 17.32 3.59 -4.73
CA LEU A 49 17.97 3.37 -3.44
C LEU A 49 18.79 4.62 -3.13
N ASP A 50 18.64 5.17 -1.93
CA ASP A 50 19.47 6.28 -1.47
C ASP A 50 20.70 5.80 -0.67
N ASP A 51 21.56 6.75 -0.30
CA ASP A 51 22.78 6.53 0.49
C ASP A 51 22.51 6.05 1.93
N GLN A 52 21.28 6.26 2.42
CA GLN A 52 20.81 5.79 3.72
C GLN A 52 20.18 4.38 3.64
N GLY A 53 20.17 3.75 2.46
CA GLY A 53 19.61 2.42 2.25
C GLY A 53 18.08 2.36 2.26
N ARG A 54 17.41 3.49 2.02
CA ARG A 54 15.95 3.56 1.85
C ARG A 54 15.59 3.31 0.40
N LEU A 55 14.62 2.42 0.17
CA LEU A 55 14.11 2.07 -1.15
C LEU A 55 12.83 2.85 -1.45
N TYR A 56 12.83 3.61 -2.53
CA TYR A 56 11.71 4.39 -3.01
C TYR A 56 11.11 3.71 -4.23
N VAL A 57 9.79 3.51 -4.22
CA VAL A 57 9.04 2.92 -5.34
C VAL A 57 7.88 3.83 -5.72
N THR A 58 7.82 4.27 -6.98
CA THR A 58 6.69 5.05 -7.52
C THR A 58 5.74 4.15 -8.29
N GLU A 59 4.44 4.36 -8.13
CA GLU A 59 3.37 3.61 -8.81
C GLU A 59 2.42 4.55 -9.56
N SER A 60 2.15 4.26 -10.83
CA SER A 60 1.28 5.11 -11.66
C SER A 60 -0.20 4.93 -11.34
N ASN A 61 -0.64 3.68 -11.12
CA ASN A 61 -2.08 3.39 -11.03
C ASN A 61 -2.68 3.80 -9.68
N ARG A 62 -1.88 3.89 -8.61
CA ARG A 62 -2.32 4.34 -7.27
C ARG A 62 -1.87 5.76 -6.91
N HIS A 63 -1.19 6.47 -7.81
CA HIS A 63 -0.60 7.79 -7.53
C HIS A 63 0.23 7.80 -6.22
N ARG A 64 0.99 6.72 -6.00
CA ARG A 64 1.61 6.41 -4.71
C ARG A 64 3.14 6.41 -4.79
N LEU A 65 3.77 6.86 -3.72
CA LEU A 65 5.19 6.66 -3.42
C LEU A 65 5.31 5.81 -2.15
N GLN A 66 5.94 4.64 -2.25
CA GLN A 66 6.25 3.80 -1.09
C GLN A 66 7.73 3.89 -0.74
N ILE A 67 8.04 3.95 0.56
CA ILE A 67 9.40 4.08 1.07
C ILE A 67 9.65 2.94 2.05
N TYR A 68 10.55 2.03 1.69
CA TYR A 68 10.96 0.91 2.53
C TYR A 68 12.29 1.22 3.20
N LYS A 69 12.45 0.75 4.43
CA LYS A 69 13.71 0.80 5.18
C LYS A 69 14.09 -0.62 5.55
N ARG A 70 15.38 -0.92 5.56
CA ARG A 70 15.88 -2.19 6.09
C ARG A 70 15.66 -2.20 7.61
N ALA A 71 15.17 -3.31 8.14
CA ALA A 71 15.04 -3.55 9.57
C ALA A 71 16.42 -3.78 10.22
#